data_AF-A0A0G1TWZ7-F1
#
_entry.id   AF-A0A0G1TWZ7-F1
#
_cell.length_a   1.000
_cell.length_b   1.000
_cell.length_c   1.000
_cell.angle_alpha   90.00
_cell.angle_beta   90.00
_cell.angle_gamma   90.00
#
_symmetry.space_group_name_H-M   'P 1'
#
loop_
_entity.id
_entity.type
_entity.pdbx_description
1 polymer ?
#
loop_
_entity_poly.entity_id
_entity_poly.type
_entity_poly.pdbx_seq_one_letter_code
_entity_poly.pdbx_strand_id
1 'polypeptide(L)'
;MQCFSEKKTSSIFGKPFFSRGAFWSAAVLFAIAATGAFFAHAETTEEKQQSIQAQIDALEKEAEGIDQNIQATRKDAENLKDGISILNGEIKKREIEILKLSLSVRQAELDIQERNKNITITEEKIGDQKKLLASSLMSLNDYESEGMFKMFVKNKTVSAFLLSIDSLYSLQKTVKGLIVDLRDRGEELKKQKDDLVDYQASQENLKGLQAVEKRFLAQKKKERDQILALTKGKEAVYQQILAKKKKSISELRTQLFYLTKTGVSAEDALKYANLAAERTGIRPAFLLAILEVETGKQFEDGVISVGTNLGTGNWKRDMYDCYVSLGRRSAAESQKRAFFAITAGLGFDPDRMPVSRRYGNGAGCGGAMGPAQFIPTTWLLYANEVASLTGHKPPNPWNIEDAFTASASFLADGGATSQTKTGEVRAARIYISGKATCSTTTPAGRLCNYYANRVYSLSLDIDKVI
;
A
#
# COMPACT_ATOMS: atom_id res chain seq x y z
N MET A 1 35.98 -32.33 51.15
CA MET A 1 35.84 -32.93 52.49
C MET A 1 34.44 -32.55 52.97
N GLN A 2 33.39 -33.37 52.79
CA GLN A 2 33.03 -34.58 53.59
C GLN A 2 33.17 -34.31 55.10
N CYS A 3 32.22 -34.54 56.01
CA CYS A 3 30.91 -35.21 56.10
C CYS A 3 30.31 -34.71 57.45
N PHE A 4 29.01 -34.79 57.78
CA PHE A 4 28.28 -35.91 58.41
C PHE A 4 26.91 -35.27 58.82
N SER A 5 25.73 -35.80 58.44
CA SER A 5 24.94 -36.81 59.20
C SER A 5 24.36 -36.25 60.52
N GLU A 6 23.13 -36.49 60.99
CA GLU A 6 21.89 -37.18 60.60
C GLU A 6 21.00 -37.13 61.87
N LYS A 7 19.70 -37.44 61.76
CA LYS A 7 18.75 -37.81 62.85
C LYS A 7 18.12 -36.64 63.65
N LYS A 8 16.83 -36.65 64.03
CA LYS A 8 15.81 -37.71 64.12
C LYS A 8 14.43 -37.06 64.40
N THR A 9 13.35 -37.66 63.86
CA THR A 9 12.03 -37.99 64.47
C THR A 9 11.40 -37.01 65.50
N SER A 10 10.10 -36.67 65.47
CA SER A 10 8.95 -37.58 65.40
C SER A 10 7.61 -36.86 65.14
N SER A 11 6.80 -37.53 64.32
CA SER A 11 5.33 -37.53 64.17
C SER A 11 4.46 -36.98 65.31
N ILE A 12 3.38 -36.28 64.95
CA ILE A 12 2.03 -36.57 65.46
C ILE A 12 1.02 -36.53 64.31
N PHE A 13 0.16 -37.55 64.34
CA PHE A 13 -0.91 -37.94 63.42
C PHE A 13 -2.04 -36.89 63.29
N GLY A 14 -2.63 -36.83 62.09
CA GLY A 14 -3.93 -36.23 61.82
C GLY A 14 -4.34 -36.41 60.36
N LYS A 15 -4.83 -37.60 59.99
CA LYS A 15 -5.59 -37.84 58.74
C LYS A 15 -7.09 -37.55 59.01
N PRO A 16 -7.97 -37.55 58.00
CA PRO A 16 -7.95 -36.76 56.76
C PRO A 16 -9.30 -36.05 56.56
N PHE A 17 -9.34 -34.84 56.02
CA PHE A 17 -10.60 -34.28 55.49
C PHE A 17 -10.55 -34.33 53.97
N PHE A 18 -11.25 -35.31 53.40
CA PHE A 18 -11.60 -35.37 51.99
C PHE A 18 -12.52 -34.19 51.68
N SER A 19 -12.11 -33.29 50.79
CA SER A 19 -13.05 -32.60 49.92
C SER A 19 -12.57 -32.73 48.48
N ARG A 20 -13.45 -33.32 47.68
CA ARG A 20 -13.29 -33.69 46.28
C ARG A 20 -13.51 -32.43 45.46
N GLY A 21 -12.62 -32.12 44.52
CA GLY A 21 -12.82 -30.94 43.68
C GLY A 21 -11.70 -30.58 42.72
N ALA A 22 -10.90 -31.54 42.24
CA ALA A 22 -10.05 -31.36 41.07
C ALA A 22 -9.74 -32.75 40.52
N PHE A 23 -10.18 -33.05 39.29
CA PHE A 23 -9.62 -34.04 38.35
C PHE A 23 -10.67 -34.46 37.30
N TRP A 24 -11.14 -33.51 36.51
CA TRP A 24 -11.66 -33.72 35.16
C TRP A 24 -11.20 -32.48 34.39
N SER A 25 -10.07 -32.51 33.68
CA SER A 25 -10.07 -32.68 32.22
C SER A 25 -8.63 -32.84 31.75
N ALA A 26 -8.12 -34.07 31.72
CA ALA A 26 -6.86 -34.41 31.07
C ALA A 26 -6.98 -35.81 30.46
N ALA A 27 -7.94 -35.97 29.54
CA ALA A 27 -8.14 -37.20 28.76
C ALA A 27 -8.98 -36.93 27.49
N VAL A 28 -8.56 -35.98 26.64
CA VAL A 28 -9.01 -35.91 25.22
C VAL A 28 -7.81 -35.61 24.28
N LEU A 29 -6.59 -35.90 24.73
CA LEU A 29 -5.42 -35.92 23.86
C LEU A 29 -4.89 -37.34 23.88
N PHE A 30 -4.71 -37.90 22.68
CA PHE A 30 -4.11 -39.21 22.40
C PHE A 30 -5.05 -40.43 22.32
N ALA A 31 -5.90 -40.50 21.28
CA ALA A 31 -6.29 -41.78 20.66
C ALA A 31 -7.16 -41.61 19.38
N ILE A 32 -6.64 -41.02 18.29
CA ILE A 32 -7.00 -41.42 16.92
C ILE A 32 -5.76 -41.27 16.05
N ALA A 33 -4.90 -42.30 16.07
CA ALA A 33 -3.85 -42.51 15.09
C ALA A 33 -4.01 -43.93 14.54
N ALA A 34 -4.93 -44.10 13.59
CA ALA A 34 -4.95 -45.19 12.61
C ALA A 34 -6.08 -44.91 11.60
N THR A 35 -5.71 -44.73 10.33
CA THR A 35 -6.53 -44.39 9.13
C THR A 35 -6.60 -42.91 8.73
N GLY A 36 -5.45 -42.23 8.69
CA GLY A 36 -5.28 -41.03 7.87
C GLY A 36 -5.00 -41.40 6.41
N ALA A 37 -6.04 -41.59 5.60
CA ALA A 37 -5.90 -41.33 4.17
C ALA A 37 -5.48 -39.85 4.05
N PHE A 38 -4.25 -39.60 3.58
CA PHE A 38 -3.82 -38.26 3.19
C PHE A 38 -4.62 -37.83 1.96
N PHE A 39 -5.87 -37.43 2.17
CA PHE A 39 -6.52 -36.49 1.27
C PHE A 39 -5.88 -35.13 1.56
N ALA A 40 -4.78 -34.85 0.87
CA ALA A 40 -4.32 -33.49 0.69
C ALA A 40 -5.41 -32.75 -0.11
N HIS A 41 -6.44 -32.24 0.58
CA HIS A 41 -7.31 -31.22 0.01
C HIS A 41 -6.41 -30.00 -0.20
N ALA A 42 -6.02 -29.76 -1.44
CA ALA A 42 -5.36 -28.53 -1.82
C ALA A 42 -6.37 -27.40 -1.58
N GLU A 43 -6.21 -26.68 -0.47
CA GLU A 43 -7.03 -25.53 -0.12
C GLU A 43 -7.07 -24.56 -1.30
N THR A 44 -8.28 -24.27 -1.76
CA THR A 44 -8.54 -23.38 -2.91
C THR A 44 -8.08 -21.96 -2.60
N THR A 45 -7.85 -21.15 -3.64
CA THR A 45 -7.52 -19.73 -3.43
C THR A 45 -8.62 -19.04 -2.63
N GLU A 46 -9.89 -19.32 -2.93
CA GLU A 46 -11.04 -18.74 -2.21
C GLU A 46 -11.04 -19.08 -0.71
N GLU A 47 -10.78 -20.34 -0.35
CA GLU A 47 -10.69 -20.77 1.06
C GLU A 47 -9.56 -20.03 1.81
N LYS A 48 -8.40 -19.86 1.17
CA LYS A 48 -7.29 -19.08 1.75
C LYS A 48 -7.65 -17.62 1.99
N GLN A 49 -8.35 -17.00 1.03
CA GLN A 49 -8.77 -15.60 1.15
C GLN A 49 -9.80 -15.42 2.29
N GLN A 50 -10.76 -16.34 2.42
CA GLN A 50 -11.72 -16.33 3.52
C GLN A 50 -11.05 -16.52 4.89
N SER A 51 -10.08 -17.44 4.98
CA SER A 51 -9.29 -17.66 6.20
C SER A 51 -8.51 -16.40 6.59
N ILE A 52 -7.89 -15.71 5.63
CA ILE A 52 -7.19 -14.43 5.86
C ILE A 52 -8.18 -13.37 6.37
N GLN A 53 -9.36 -13.27 5.77
CA GLN A 53 -10.37 -12.31 6.21
C GLN A 53 -10.82 -12.55 7.65
N ALA A 54 -11.10 -13.81 8.02
CA ALA A 54 -11.48 -14.16 9.38
C ALA A 54 -10.38 -13.82 10.40
N GLN A 55 -9.11 -14.01 10.05
CA GLN A 55 -7.97 -13.61 10.89
C GLN A 55 -7.91 -12.08 11.07
N ILE A 56 -8.16 -11.31 10.00
CA ILE A 56 -8.19 -9.85 10.08
C ILE A 56 -9.34 -9.37 10.97
N ASP A 57 -10.53 -9.95 10.84
CA ASP A 57 -11.69 -9.59 11.66
C ASP A 57 -11.47 -9.91 13.15
N ALA A 58 -10.80 -11.03 13.46
CA ALA A 58 -10.44 -11.38 14.84
C ALA A 58 -9.43 -10.37 15.43
N LEU A 59 -8.42 -9.99 14.64
CA LEU A 59 -7.44 -8.96 15.02
C LEU A 59 -8.09 -7.58 15.20
N GLU A 60 -9.10 -7.23 14.41
CA GLU A 60 -9.85 -5.99 14.58
C GLU A 60 -10.58 -5.93 15.92
N LYS A 61 -11.25 -7.03 16.31
CA LYS A 61 -11.89 -7.12 17.63
C LYS A 61 -10.88 -6.99 18.78
N GLU A 62 -9.71 -7.62 18.65
CA GLU A 62 -8.64 -7.46 19.65
C GLU A 62 -8.16 -6.00 19.75
N ALA A 63 -7.97 -5.34 18.61
CA ALA A 63 -7.55 -3.95 18.55
C ALA A 63 -8.58 -2.98 19.14
N GLU A 64 -9.87 -3.24 18.95
CA GLU A 64 -10.96 -2.45 19.56
C GLU A 64 -10.95 -2.54 21.09
N GLY A 65 -10.79 -3.74 21.64
CA GLY A 65 -10.67 -3.93 23.10
C GLY A 65 -9.46 -3.21 23.69
N ILE A 66 -8.32 -3.25 22.98
CA ILE A 66 -7.13 -2.49 23.38
C ILE A 66 -7.38 -0.98 23.31
N ASP A 67 -8.05 -0.48 22.26
CA ASP A 67 -8.35 0.94 22.11
C ASP A 67 -9.25 1.45 23.25
N GLN A 68 -10.28 0.66 23.61
CA GLN A 68 -11.14 0.96 24.76
C GLN A 68 -10.34 1.04 26.06
N ASN A 69 -9.42 0.09 26.29
CA ASN A 69 -8.56 0.10 27.47
C ASN A 69 -7.62 1.31 27.50
N ILE A 70 -7.03 1.68 26.36
CA ILE A 70 -6.20 2.88 26.23
C ILE A 70 -7.01 4.14 26.55
N GLN A 71 -8.22 4.25 26.00
CA GLN A 71 -9.09 5.40 26.23
C GLN A 71 -9.52 5.51 27.70
N ALA A 72 -9.87 4.39 28.34
CA ALA A 72 -10.19 4.35 29.77
C ALA A 72 -8.96 4.79 30.60
N THR A 73 -7.80 4.18 30.36
CA THR A 73 -6.57 4.50 31.08
C THR A 73 -6.17 5.96 30.89
N ARG A 74 -6.36 6.55 29.71
CA ARG A 74 -6.06 7.96 29.43
C ARG A 74 -6.91 8.93 30.24
N LYS A 75 -8.15 8.59 30.58
CA LYS A 75 -9.03 9.46 31.39
C LYS A 75 -8.55 9.56 32.83
N ASP A 76 -7.94 8.48 33.33
CA ASP A 76 -7.52 8.33 34.72
C ASP A 76 -5.98 8.40 34.88
N ALA A 77 -5.26 8.78 33.82
CA ALA A 77 -3.81 8.73 33.79
C ALA A 77 -3.18 9.84 34.63
N GLU A 78 -2.60 9.49 35.77
CA GLU A 78 -1.96 10.45 36.68
C GLU A 78 -0.46 10.16 36.91
N ASN A 79 -0.03 8.93 36.58
CA ASN A 79 1.28 8.45 36.99
C ASN A 79 1.99 7.60 35.90
N LEU A 80 3.23 7.24 36.17
CA LEU A 80 4.13 6.45 35.34
C LEU A 80 3.53 5.08 34.97
N LYS A 81 2.80 4.43 35.88
CA LYS A 81 2.16 3.13 35.59
C LYS A 81 1.11 3.28 34.50
N ASP A 82 0.29 4.33 34.57
CA ASP A 82 -0.73 4.61 33.56
C ASP A 82 -0.08 4.98 32.22
N GLY A 83 0.98 5.80 32.25
CA GLY A 83 1.78 6.14 31.07
C GLY A 83 2.39 4.92 30.37
N ILE A 84 2.97 3.98 31.13
CA ILE A 84 3.52 2.73 30.60
C ILE A 84 2.40 1.81 30.10
N SER A 85 1.26 1.77 30.77
CA SER A 85 0.08 0.99 30.34
C SER A 85 -0.42 1.48 28.98
N ILE A 86 -0.60 2.79 28.81
CA ILE A 86 -0.98 3.43 27.55
C ILE A 86 0.05 3.09 26.46
N LEU A 87 1.34 3.24 26.75
CA LEU A 87 2.41 2.98 25.78
C LEU A 87 2.46 1.51 25.36
N ASN A 88 2.24 0.57 26.28
CA ASN A 88 2.14 -0.86 25.97
C ASN A 88 0.90 -1.18 25.14
N GLY A 89 -0.24 -0.56 25.45
CA GLY A 89 -1.45 -0.67 24.64
C GLY A 89 -1.21 -0.17 23.21
N GLU A 90 -0.59 1.00 23.06
CA GLU A 90 -0.22 1.54 21.75
C GLU A 90 0.72 0.60 21.00
N ILE A 91 1.76 0.06 21.65
CA ILE A 91 2.67 -0.93 21.05
C ILE A 91 1.92 -2.17 20.57
N LYS A 92 1.03 -2.73 21.40
CA LYS A 92 0.26 -3.92 21.05
C LYS A 92 -0.71 -3.67 19.89
N LYS A 93 -1.36 -2.49 19.86
CA LYS A 93 -2.21 -2.07 18.74
C LYS A 93 -1.39 -2.00 17.44
N ARG A 94 -0.17 -1.46 17.50
CA ARG A 94 0.75 -1.39 16.35
C ARG A 94 1.21 -2.77 15.87
N GLU A 95 1.46 -3.69 16.79
CA GLU A 95 1.78 -5.09 16.44
C GLU A 95 0.63 -5.76 15.69
N ILE A 96 -0.60 -5.59 16.17
CA ILE A 96 -1.81 -6.09 15.50
C ILE A 96 -1.94 -5.50 14.10
N GLU A 97 -1.73 -4.19 13.94
CA GLU A 97 -1.78 -3.56 12.63
C GLU A 97 -0.72 -4.09 11.66
N ILE A 98 0.51 -4.35 12.13
CA ILE A 98 1.55 -4.99 11.30
C ILE A 98 1.12 -6.39 10.88
N LEU A 99 0.46 -7.16 11.76
CA LEU A 99 -0.09 -8.47 11.41
C LEU A 99 -1.19 -8.34 10.34
N LYS A 100 -2.12 -7.40 10.49
CA LYS A 100 -3.17 -7.12 9.49
C LYS A 100 -2.58 -6.71 8.13
N LEU A 101 -1.54 -5.88 8.12
CA LEU A 101 -0.81 -5.53 6.90
C LEU A 101 -0.14 -6.74 6.28
N SER A 102 0.49 -7.61 7.08
CA SER A 102 1.12 -8.85 6.60
C SER A 102 0.11 -9.77 5.94
N LEU A 103 -1.07 -9.92 6.55
CA LEU A 103 -2.19 -10.68 6.00
C LEU A 103 -2.73 -10.03 4.72
N SER A 104 -2.81 -8.70 4.65
CA SER A 104 -3.23 -7.97 3.45
C SER A 104 -2.22 -8.10 2.30
N VAL A 105 -0.91 -8.13 2.58
CA VAL A 105 0.13 -8.42 1.58
C VAL A 105 -0.04 -9.84 1.04
N ARG A 106 -0.23 -10.83 1.92
CA ARG A 106 -0.46 -12.22 1.53
C ARG A 106 -1.74 -12.38 0.68
N GLN A 107 -2.81 -11.69 1.06
CA GLN A 107 -4.03 -11.62 0.26
C GLN A 107 -3.75 -11.06 -1.14
N ALA A 108 -2.99 -9.97 -1.23
CA ALA A 108 -2.63 -9.36 -2.50
C ALA A 108 -1.77 -10.30 -3.38
N GLU A 109 -0.89 -11.09 -2.79
CA GLU A 109 -0.12 -12.10 -3.53
C GLU A 109 -1.02 -13.18 -4.15
N LEU A 110 -2.04 -13.64 -3.43
CA LEU A 110 -3.03 -14.59 -3.96
C LEU A 110 -3.85 -13.97 -5.09
N ASP A 111 -4.32 -12.74 -4.92
CA ASP A 111 -5.09 -12.03 -5.95
C ASP A 111 -4.26 -11.82 -7.23
N ILE A 112 -2.95 -11.55 -7.10
CA ILE A 112 -2.02 -11.44 -8.24
C ILE A 112 -1.87 -12.77 -8.97
N GLN A 113 -1.75 -13.89 -8.23
CA GLN A 113 -1.67 -15.21 -8.84
C GLN A 113 -2.95 -15.54 -9.64
N GLU A 114 -4.12 -15.22 -9.08
CA GLU A 114 -5.40 -15.42 -9.74
C GLU A 114 -5.53 -14.56 -11.01
N ARG A 115 -5.17 -13.28 -10.93
CA ARG A 115 -5.17 -12.36 -12.09
C ARG A 115 -4.24 -12.84 -13.20
N ASN A 116 -3.02 -13.26 -12.85
CA ASN A 116 -2.09 -13.83 -13.82
C ASN A 116 -2.66 -15.06 -14.52
N LYS A 117 -3.30 -15.97 -13.77
CA LYS A 117 -3.99 -17.14 -14.34
C LYS A 117 -5.08 -16.73 -15.33
N ASN A 118 -5.90 -15.74 -14.99
CA ASN A 118 -6.97 -15.24 -15.87
C ASN A 118 -6.42 -14.57 -17.14
N ILE A 119 -5.29 -13.87 -17.04
CA ILE A 119 -4.56 -13.31 -18.18
C ILE A 119 -4.09 -14.44 -19.10
N THR A 120 -3.43 -15.46 -18.57
CA THR A 120 -2.96 -16.62 -19.36
C THR A 120 -4.12 -17.31 -20.09
N ILE A 121 -5.24 -17.54 -19.40
CA ILE A 121 -6.44 -18.13 -20.03
C ILE A 121 -6.98 -17.24 -21.17
N THR A 122 -6.94 -15.92 -20.99
CA THR A 122 -7.40 -14.97 -22.03
C THR A 122 -6.44 -14.95 -23.22
N GLU A 123 -5.14 -15.03 -22.99
CA GLU A 123 -4.10 -15.12 -24.03
C GLU A 123 -4.23 -16.42 -24.85
N GLU A 124 -4.47 -17.55 -24.19
CA GLU A 124 -4.73 -18.85 -24.85
C GLU A 124 -5.97 -18.78 -25.76
N LYS A 125 -7.09 -18.25 -25.24
CA LYS A 125 -8.33 -18.05 -26.02
C LYS A 125 -8.12 -17.17 -27.24
N ILE A 126 -7.34 -16.09 -27.11
CA ILE A 126 -6.96 -15.23 -28.23
C ILE A 126 -6.12 -16.00 -29.24
N GLY A 127 -5.17 -16.82 -28.78
CA GLY A 127 -4.36 -17.69 -29.62
C GLY A 127 -5.21 -18.66 -30.45
N ASP A 128 -6.19 -19.32 -29.82
CA ASP A 128 -7.08 -20.26 -30.50
C ASP A 128 -8.05 -19.57 -31.46
N GLN A 129 -8.58 -18.41 -31.10
CA GLN A 129 -9.40 -17.61 -32.02
C GLN A 129 -8.62 -17.13 -33.25
N LYS A 130 -7.34 -16.77 -33.10
CA LYS A 130 -6.48 -16.43 -34.24
C LYS A 130 -6.31 -17.62 -35.19
N LYS A 131 -6.12 -18.84 -34.67
CA LYS A 131 -6.05 -20.06 -35.49
C LYS A 131 -7.36 -20.31 -36.23
N LEU A 132 -8.50 -20.22 -35.54
CA LEU A 132 -9.82 -20.39 -36.15
C LEU A 132 -10.10 -19.35 -37.24
N LEU A 133 -9.73 -18.09 -37.00
CA LEU A 133 -9.87 -17.00 -37.97
C LEU A 133 -9.00 -17.26 -39.20
N ALA A 134 -7.75 -17.67 -39.01
CA ALA A 134 -6.85 -18.02 -40.12
C ALA A 134 -7.43 -19.14 -40.99
N SER A 135 -7.90 -20.25 -40.38
CA SER A 135 -8.54 -21.35 -41.12
C SER A 135 -9.80 -20.90 -41.84
N SER A 136 -10.63 -20.07 -41.21
CA SER A 136 -11.87 -19.55 -41.81
C SER A 136 -11.59 -18.62 -43.00
N LEU A 137 -10.55 -17.78 -42.91
CA LEU A 137 -10.11 -16.92 -44.00
C LEU A 137 -9.54 -17.72 -45.17
N MET A 138 -8.78 -18.80 -44.90
CA MET A 138 -8.31 -19.72 -45.94
C MET A 138 -9.48 -20.36 -46.67
N SER A 139 -10.46 -20.91 -45.93
CA SER A 139 -11.67 -21.47 -46.54
C SER A 139 -12.45 -20.44 -47.34
N LEU A 140 -12.57 -19.20 -46.83
CA LEU A 140 -13.27 -18.13 -47.52
C LEU A 140 -12.59 -17.79 -48.85
N ASN A 141 -11.26 -17.69 -48.83
CA ASN A 141 -10.45 -17.48 -50.03
C ASN A 141 -10.62 -18.61 -51.05
N ASP A 142 -10.68 -19.87 -50.60
CA ASP A 142 -10.91 -21.01 -51.49
C ASP A 142 -12.27 -20.89 -52.20
N TYR A 143 -13.34 -20.57 -51.47
CA TYR A 143 -14.68 -20.36 -52.05
C TYR A 143 -14.73 -19.17 -53.01
N GLU A 144 -14.12 -18.04 -52.66
CA GLU A 144 -14.10 -16.84 -53.50
C GLU A 144 -13.27 -17.06 -54.78
N SER A 145 -12.18 -17.84 -54.71
CA SER A 145 -11.33 -18.15 -55.86
C SER A 145 -11.99 -19.05 -56.91
N GLU A 146 -12.99 -19.86 -56.53
CA GLU A 146 -13.74 -20.68 -57.49
C GLU A 146 -14.64 -19.81 -58.38
N GLY A 147 -15.19 -18.71 -57.86
CA GLY A 147 -16.14 -17.82 -58.55
C GLY A 147 -17.56 -18.39 -58.65
N MET A 148 -18.57 -17.51 -58.51
CA MET A 148 -19.99 -17.91 -58.44
C MET A 148 -20.48 -18.70 -59.66
N PHE A 149 -20.01 -18.36 -60.86
CA PHE A 149 -20.40 -19.07 -62.09
C PHE A 149 -19.87 -20.51 -62.11
N LYS A 150 -18.64 -20.73 -61.65
CA LYS A 150 -18.05 -22.07 -61.53
C LYS A 150 -18.77 -22.89 -60.46
N MET A 151 -19.13 -22.27 -59.33
CA MET A 151 -19.93 -22.92 -58.30
C MET A 151 -21.32 -23.33 -58.82
N PHE A 152 -21.96 -22.50 -59.66
CA PHE A 152 -23.24 -22.85 -60.29
C PHE A 152 -23.08 -24.06 -61.22
N VAL A 153 -22.07 -24.07 -62.08
CA VAL A 153 -21.83 -25.17 -63.04
C VAL A 153 -21.43 -26.48 -62.34
N LYS A 154 -20.71 -26.43 -61.21
CA LYS A 154 -20.26 -27.59 -60.44
C LYS A 154 -21.38 -28.29 -59.66
N ASN A 155 -22.45 -27.56 -59.32
CA ASN A 155 -23.57 -28.08 -58.54
C ASN A 155 -24.62 -28.72 -59.46
N LYS A 156 -24.95 -29.99 -59.21
CA LYS A 156 -25.88 -30.78 -60.05
C LYS A 156 -27.34 -30.31 -59.99
N THR A 157 -27.72 -29.53 -58.97
CA THR A 157 -29.07 -29.00 -58.79
C THR A 157 -29.02 -27.56 -58.28
N VAL A 158 -30.07 -26.78 -58.57
CA VAL A 158 -30.23 -25.41 -58.05
C VAL A 158 -30.22 -25.40 -56.52
N SER A 159 -30.82 -26.41 -55.87
CA SER A 159 -30.80 -26.54 -54.41
C SER A 159 -29.37 -26.71 -53.86
N ALA A 160 -28.51 -27.52 -54.50
CA ALA A 160 -27.12 -27.69 -54.07
C ALA A 160 -26.29 -26.41 -54.24
N PHE A 161 -26.55 -25.65 -55.31
CA PHE A 161 -25.97 -24.32 -55.51
C PHE A 161 -26.38 -23.33 -54.41
N LEU A 162 -27.69 -23.25 -54.10
CA LEU A 162 -28.19 -22.36 -53.05
C LEU A 162 -27.62 -22.72 -51.66
N LEU A 163 -27.48 -24.01 -51.34
CA LEU A 163 -26.81 -24.47 -50.12
C LEU A 163 -25.33 -24.04 -50.05
N SER A 164 -24.66 -23.99 -51.20
CA SER A 164 -23.25 -23.54 -51.27
C SER A 164 -23.13 -22.03 -51.04
N ILE A 165 -24.09 -21.23 -51.52
CA ILE A 165 -24.16 -19.79 -51.23
C ILE A 165 -24.45 -19.55 -49.75
N ASP A 166 -25.39 -20.28 -49.16
CA ASP A 166 -25.72 -20.16 -47.74
C ASP A 166 -24.52 -20.53 -46.84
N SER A 167 -23.75 -21.54 -47.26
CA SER A 167 -22.50 -21.93 -46.59
C SER A 167 -21.45 -20.81 -46.64
N LEU A 168 -21.29 -20.16 -47.80
CA LEU A 168 -20.39 -19.01 -47.97
C LEU A 168 -20.81 -17.83 -47.10
N TYR A 169 -22.09 -17.49 -47.07
CA TYR A 169 -22.62 -16.43 -46.23
C TYR A 169 -22.41 -16.74 -44.74
N SER A 170 -22.65 -17.99 -44.32
CA SER A 170 -22.40 -18.46 -42.96
C SER A 170 -20.92 -18.38 -42.58
N LEU A 171 -20.01 -18.68 -43.51
CA LEU A 171 -18.57 -18.52 -43.32
C LEU A 171 -18.16 -17.05 -43.19
N GLN A 172 -18.65 -16.17 -44.06
CA GLN A 172 -18.42 -14.72 -43.97
C GLN A 172 -18.92 -14.16 -42.63
N LYS A 173 -20.10 -14.58 -42.17
CA LYS A 173 -20.65 -14.24 -40.85
C LYS A 173 -19.75 -14.74 -39.72
N THR A 174 -19.22 -15.96 -39.83
CA THR A 174 -18.29 -16.56 -38.86
C THR A 174 -16.98 -15.77 -38.79
N VAL A 175 -16.38 -15.44 -39.93
CA VAL A 175 -15.16 -14.60 -40.01
C VAL A 175 -15.40 -13.25 -39.34
N LYS A 176 -16.51 -12.58 -39.68
CA LYS A 176 -16.88 -11.29 -39.06
C LYS A 176 -17.05 -11.42 -37.54
N GLY A 177 -17.71 -12.48 -37.08
CA GLY A 177 -17.87 -12.78 -35.65
C GLY A 177 -16.53 -12.98 -34.95
N LEU A 178 -15.64 -13.79 -35.53
CA LEU A 178 -14.30 -14.05 -34.98
C LEU A 178 -13.43 -12.78 -34.89
N ILE A 179 -13.54 -11.86 -35.86
CA ILE A 179 -12.82 -10.57 -35.82
C ILE A 179 -13.32 -9.70 -34.67
N VAL A 180 -14.64 -9.60 -34.50
CA VAL A 180 -15.25 -8.82 -33.40
C VAL A 180 -14.85 -9.41 -32.06
N ASP A 181 -15.00 -10.73 -31.88
CA ASP A 181 -14.62 -11.40 -30.65
C ASP A 181 -13.12 -11.24 -30.32
N LEU A 182 -12.25 -11.34 -31.34
CA LEU A 182 -10.81 -11.19 -31.17
C LEU A 182 -10.44 -9.77 -30.73
N ARG A 183 -11.10 -8.75 -31.29
CA ARG A 183 -10.95 -7.35 -30.86
C ARG A 183 -11.37 -7.19 -29.41
N ASP A 184 -12.57 -7.66 -29.06
CA ASP A 184 -13.15 -7.48 -27.73
C ASP A 184 -12.32 -8.22 -26.66
N ARG A 185 -11.80 -9.42 -26.96
CA ARG A 185 -10.84 -10.11 -26.08
C ARG A 185 -9.50 -9.39 -25.98
N GLY A 186 -9.03 -8.77 -27.06
CA GLY A 186 -7.82 -7.95 -27.05
C GLY A 186 -7.95 -6.75 -26.11
N GLU A 187 -9.11 -6.09 -26.11
CA GLU A 187 -9.43 -5.00 -25.18
C GLU A 187 -9.51 -5.50 -23.73
N GLU A 188 -10.18 -6.63 -23.49
CA GLU A 188 -10.26 -7.25 -22.16
C GLU A 188 -8.87 -7.64 -21.63
N LEU A 189 -8.03 -8.28 -22.45
CA LEU A 189 -6.66 -8.64 -22.06
C LEU A 189 -5.84 -7.39 -21.69
N LYS A 190 -5.99 -6.32 -22.46
CA LYS A 190 -5.31 -5.05 -22.18
C LYS A 190 -5.74 -4.52 -20.81
N LYS A 191 -7.05 -4.50 -20.54
CA LYS A 191 -7.61 -4.06 -19.27
C LYS A 191 -7.12 -4.92 -18.10
N GLN A 192 -7.11 -6.24 -18.24
CA GLN A 192 -6.60 -7.15 -17.20
C GLN A 192 -5.13 -6.89 -16.87
N LYS A 193 -4.29 -6.64 -17.88
CA LYS A 193 -2.88 -6.29 -17.69
C LYS A 193 -2.71 -4.93 -17.01
N ASP A 194 -3.49 -3.94 -17.42
CA ASP A 194 -3.50 -2.62 -16.79
C ASP A 194 -3.89 -2.72 -15.31
N ASP A 195 -4.99 -3.43 -15.01
CA ASP A 195 -5.48 -3.63 -13.65
C ASP A 195 -4.46 -4.41 -12.78
N LEU A 196 -3.78 -5.41 -13.36
CA LEU A 196 -2.74 -6.16 -12.65
C LEU A 196 -1.58 -5.26 -12.23
N VAL A 197 -1.13 -4.38 -13.12
CA VAL A 197 0.01 -3.48 -12.83
C VAL A 197 -0.37 -2.48 -11.73
N ASP A 198 -1.56 -1.88 -11.78
CA ASP A 198 -2.02 -0.99 -10.72
C ASP A 198 -2.18 -1.73 -9.37
N TYR A 199 -2.58 -3.01 -9.43
CA TYR A 199 -2.68 -3.85 -8.25
C TYR A 199 -1.30 -4.20 -7.67
N GLN A 200 -0.31 -4.52 -8.51
CA GLN A 200 1.08 -4.72 -8.09
C GLN A 200 1.68 -3.45 -7.47
N ALA A 201 1.39 -2.26 -8.03
CA ALA A 201 1.79 -0.98 -7.45
C ALA A 201 1.23 -0.81 -6.03
N SER A 202 -0.04 -1.19 -5.84
CA SER A 202 -0.70 -1.15 -4.54
C SER A 202 -0.07 -2.13 -3.54
N GLN A 203 0.38 -3.30 -4.00
CA GLN A 203 1.11 -4.26 -3.17
C GLN A 203 2.48 -3.71 -2.73
N GLU A 204 3.23 -3.05 -3.61
CA GLU A 204 4.50 -2.42 -3.21
C GLU A 204 4.29 -1.29 -2.20
N ASN A 205 3.21 -0.51 -2.34
CA ASN A 205 2.81 0.46 -1.33
C ASN A 205 2.49 -0.18 0.03
N LEU A 206 1.80 -1.34 0.05
CA LEU A 206 1.55 -2.11 1.26
C LEU A 206 2.85 -2.54 1.94
N LYS A 207 3.82 -3.06 1.18
CA LYS A 207 5.12 -3.49 1.70
C LYS A 207 5.91 -2.31 2.28
N GLY A 208 6.00 -1.20 1.53
CA GLY A 208 6.67 0.01 1.99
C GLY A 208 6.05 0.54 3.29
N LEU A 209 4.72 0.55 3.38
CA LEU A 209 4.02 1.00 4.59
C LEU A 209 4.21 0.05 5.78
N GLN A 210 4.29 -1.27 5.54
CA GLN A 210 4.64 -2.24 6.56
C GLN A 210 6.06 -2.03 7.11
N ALA A 211 7.03 -1.72 6.24
CA ALA A 211 8.40 -1.42 6.65
C ALA A 211 8.46 -0.15 7.53
N VAL A 212 7.73 0.90 7.13
CA VAL A 212 7.56 2.12 7.92
C VAL A 212 7.01 1.79 9.30
N GLU A 213 5.93 1.00 9.40
CA GLU A 213 5.32 0.69 10.70
C GLU A 213 6.23 -0.15 11.59
N LYS A 214 6.92 -1.16 11.03
CA LYS A 214 7.89 -1.97 11.79
C LYS A 214 8.98 -1.11 12.44
N ARG A 215 9.50 -0.12 11.71
CA ARG A 215 10.48 0.83 12.25
C ARG A 215 9.89 1.67 13.38
N PHE A 216 8.72 2.27 13.17
CA PHE A 216 8.09 3.10 14.19
C PHE A 216 7.75 2.30 15.45
N LEU A 217 7.31 1.04 15.29
CA LEU A 217 7.14 0.13 16.42
C LEU A 217 8.45 -0.10 17.18
N ALA A 218 9.56 -0.33 16.47
CA ALA A 218 10.87 -0.49 17.11
C ALA A 218 11.29 0.77 17.89
N GLN A 219 11.02 1.96 17.35
CA GLN A 219 11.28 3.23 18.04
C GLN A 219 10.41 3.38 19.30
N LYS A 220 9.11 3.08 19.23
CA LYS A 220 8.20 3.13 20.39
C LYS A 220 8.58 2.13 21.47
N LYS A 221 9.02 0.93 21.09
CA LYS A 221 9.57 -0.06 22.03
C LYS A 221 10.83 0.47 22.73
N LYS A 222 11.76 1.05 21.97
CA LYS A 222 12.97 1.67 22.52
C LYS A 222 12.65 2.82 23.46
N GLU A 223 11.69 3.67 23.10
CA GLU A 223 11.22 4.78 23.93
C GLU A 223 10.69 4.28 25.28
N ARG A 224 9.81 3.27 25.25
CA ARG A 224 9.31 2.61 26.47
C ARG A 224 10.46 2.09 27.33
N ASP A 225 11.38 1.35 26.73
CA ASP A 225 12.46 0.69 27.47
C ASP A 225 13.40 1.73 28.11
N GLN A 226 13.63 2.86 27.42
CA GLN A 226 14.35 4.01 27.98
C GLN A 226 13.62 4.67 29.14
N ILE A 227 12.30 4.87 29.04
CA ILE A 227 11.49 5.41 30.14
C ILE A 227 11.58 4.48 31.35
N LEU A 228 11.44 3.16 31.18
CA LEU A 228 11.57 2.19 32.26
C LEU A 228 12.96 2.23 32.90
N ALA A 229 14.02 2.28 32.09
CA ALA A 229 15.39 2.29 32.56
C ALA A 229 15.78 3.58 33.33
N LEU A 230 15.31 4.75 32.85
CA LEU A 230 15.61 6.04 33.46
C LEU A 230 14.76 6.31 34.70
N THR A 231 13.48 5.94 34.67
CA THR A 231 12.59 6.17 35.81
C THR A 231 12.88 5.21 36.95
N LYS A 232 13.21 3.94 36.65
CA LYS A 232 13.36 2.88 37.67
C LYS A 232 12.17 2.85 38.66
N GLY A 233 10.97 3.18 38.18
CA GLY A 233 9.75 3.30 39.00
C GLY A 233 9.57 4.63 39.75
N LYS A 234 10.43 5.63 39.56
CA LYS A 234 10.32 6.96 40.19
C LYS A 234 9.47 7.91 39.37
N GLU A 235 8.32 8.29 39.92
CA GLU A 235 7.35 9.21 39.29
C GLU A 235 7.96 10.59 38.96
N ALA A 236 8.68 11.19 39.90
CA ALA A 236 9.28 12.52 39.70
C ALA A 236 10.24 12.56 38.49
N VAL A 237 10.95 11.46 38.22
CA VAL A 237 11.85 11.36 37.06
C VAL A 237 11.06 11.24 35.76
N TYR A 238 9.92 10.53 35.77
CA TYR A 238 9.03 10.43 34.63
C TYR A 238 8.45 11.79 34.24
N GLN A 239 7.94 12.55 35.22
CA GLN A 239 7.41 13.90 34.99
C GLN A 239 8.49 14.84 34.42
N GLN A 240 9.74 14.73 34.87
CA GLN A 240 10.86 15.48 34.30
C GLN A 240 11.17 15.09 32.84
N ILE A 241 11.09 13.80 32.49
CA ILE A 241 11.27 13.33 31.11
C ILE A 241 10.17 13.87 30.20
N LEU A 242 8.91 13.83 30.66
CA LEU A 242 7.78 14.38 29.90
C LEU A 242 7.95 15.89 29.65
N ALA A 243 8.38 16.65 30.66
CA ALA A 243 8.62 18.08 30.51
C ALA A 243 9.74 18.39 29.50
N LYS A 244 10.82 17.58 29.47
CA LYS A 244 11.93 17.75 28.51
C LYS A 244 11.55 17.36 27.08
N LYS A 245 10.67 16.38 26.90
CA LYS A 245 10.23 15.91 25.57
C LYS A 245 9.40 16.93 24.79
N LYS A 246 8.59 17.74 25.48
CA LYS A 246 7.65 18.70 24.87
C LYS A 246 8.29 19.80 24.00
N LYS A 247 9.63 19.91 23.93
CA LYS A 247 10.34 20.96 23.18
C LYS A 247 11.72 20.52 22.68
N SER A 248 11.90 19.24 22.33
CA SER A 248 13.22 18.77 21.88
C SER A 248 13.29 18.61 20.37
N ILE A 249 14.18 19.38 19.74
CA ILE A 249 14.55 19.19 18.34
C ILE A 249 15.12 17.78 18.06
N SER A 250 15.71 17.13 19.07
CA SER A 250 16.19 15.75 18.94
C SER A 250 15.05 14.73 18.79
N GLU A 251 13.92 14.99 19.45
CA GLU A 251 12.73 14.16 19.33
C GLU A 251 12.08 14.40 17.97
N LEU A 252 12.05 15.65 17.50
CA LEU A 252 11.54 15.96 16.16
C LEU A 252 12.37 15.28 15.07
N ARG A 253 13.70 15.27 15.19
CA ARG A 253 14.59 14.49 14.30
C ARG A 253 14.29 12.99 14.32
N THR A 254 13.84 12.45 15.46
CA THR A 254 13.47 11.05 15.58
C THR A 254 12.16 10.75 14.85
N GLN A 255 11.20 11.68 14.92
CA GLN A 255 9.92 11.60 14.22
C GLN A 255 10.08 11.84 12.70
N LEU A 256 10.94 12.78 12.29
CA LEU A 256 11.19 13.17 10.89
C LEU A 256 12.40 12.45 10.27
N PHE A 257 12.73 11.26 10.73
CA PHE A 257 13.95 10.56 10.34
C PHE A 257 14.06 10.38 8.83
N TYR A 258 13.02 9.92 8.14
CA TYR A 258 13.08 9.65 6.71
C TYR A 258 13.27 10.96 5.94
N LEU A 259 12.58 12.03 6.34
CA LEU A 259 12.84 13.37 5.80
C LEU A 259 14.27 13.83 6.05
N THR A 260 14.83 13.60 7.24
CA THR A 260 16.23 13.96 7.49
C THR A 260 17.23 13.16 6.66
N LYS A 261 16.85 11.95 6.21
CA LYS A 261 17.68 11.14 5.30
C LYS A 261 17.69 11.66 3.86
N THR A 262 16.77 12.54 3.47
CA THR A 262 16.78 13.17 2.15
C THR A 262 17.65 14.44 2.10
N GLY A 263 18.26 14.83 3.22
CA GLY A 263 19.09 16.03 3.34
C GLY A 263 18.35 17.25 3.89
N VAL A 264 17.04 17.15 4.15
CA VAL A 264 16.26 18.22 4.80
C VAL A 264 16.46 18.16 6.31
N SER A 265 17.03 19.20 6.93
CA SER A 265 17.15 19.22 8.40
C SER A 265 15.77 19.23 9.07
N ALA A 266 15.66 18.75 10.32
CA ALA A 266 14.38 18.78 11.03
C ALA A 266 13.90 20.22 11.27
N GLU A 267 14.85 21.14 11.45
CA GLU A 267 14.67 22.58 11.57
C GLU A 267 14.09 23.18 10.29
N ASP A 268 14.68 22.86 9.13
CA ASP A 268 14.17 23.32 7.83
C ASP A 268 12.81 22.71 7.52
N ALA A 269 12.62 21.42 7.79
CA ALA A 269 11.33 20.75 7.61
C ALA A 269 10.24 21.45 8.42
N LEU A 270 10.49 21.74 9.70
CA LEU A 270 9.55 22.45 10.54
C LEU A 270 9.30 23.88 10.05
N LYS A 271 10.36 24.62 9.69
CA LYS A 271 10.26 25.98 9.15
C LYS A 271 9.36 26.03 7.92
N TYR A 272 9.66 25.22 6.91
CA TYR A 272 8.91 25.23 5.65
C TYR A 272 7.51 24.62 5.80
N ALA A 273 7.33 23.66 6.71
CA ALA A 273 6.00 23.15 7.03
C ALA A 273 5.12 24.23 7.70
N ASN A 274 5.68 25.03 8.61
CA ASN A 274 4.97 26.15 9.22
C ASN A 274 4.59 27.20 8.19
N LEU A 275 5.51 27.59 7.29
CA LEU A 275 5.22 28.54 6.22
C LEU A 275 4.10 28.03 5.29
N ALA A 276 4.19 26.78 4.85
CA ALA A 276 3.19 26.17 3.99
C ALA A 276 1.82 26.05 4.69
N ALA A 277 1.81 25.67 5.97
CA ALA A 277 0.62 25.56 6.79
C ALA A 277 -0.06 26.91 7.04
N GLU A 278 0.70 27.97 7.30
CA GLU A 278 0.18 29.33 7.47
C GLU A 278 -0.52 29.81 6.20
N ARG A 279 0.07 29.52 5.04
CA ARG A 279 -0.45 29.90 3.72
C ARG A 279 -1.72 29.16 3.30
N THR A 280 -1.87 27.92 3.74
CA THR A 280 -2.94 27.01 3.26
C THR A 280 -3.97 26.65 4.33
N GLY A 281 -3.74 27.02 5.60
CA GLY A 281 -4.67 26.82 6.71
C GLY A 281 -4.73 25.39 7.27
N ILE A 282 -3.71 24.57 7.03
CA ILE A 282 -3.61 23.19 7.57
C ILE A 282 -2.70 23.13 8.80
N ARG A 283 -2.66 21.99 9.51
CA ARG A 283 -1.72 21.82 10.62
C ARG A 283 -0.30 21.45 10.13
N PRO A 284 0.76 22.11 10.61
CA PRO A 284 2.14 21.77 10.24
C PRO A 284 2.51 20.32 10.53
N ALA A 285 2.10 19.78 11.68
CA ALA A 285 2.37 18.40 12.06
C ALA A 285 1.70 17.38 11.13
N PHE A 286 0.51 17.70 10.59
CA PHE A 286 -0.17 16.84 9.63
C PHE A 286 0.55 16.80 8.29
N LEU A 287 1.01 17.96 7.79
CA LEU A 287 1.86 18.03 6.60
C LEU A 287 3.15 17.23 6.78
N LEU A 288 3.87 17.43 7.89
CA LEU A 288 5.10 16.69 8.19
C LEU A 288 4.85 15.18 8.29
N ALA A 289 3.72 14.75 8.85
CA ALA A 289 3.37 13.34 8.94
C ALA A 289 3.12 12.70 7.57
N ILE A 290 2.44 13.39 6.65
CA ILE A 290 2.27 12.93 5.26
C ILE A 290 3.65 12.74 4.62
N LEU A 291 4.48 13.78 4.70
CA LEU A 291 5.78 13.80 4.05
C LEU A 291 6.73 12.74 4.62
N GLU A 292 6.74 12.52 5.94
CA GLU A 292 7.56 11.48 6.58
C GLU A 292 7.10 10.06 6.17
N VAL A 293 5.79 9.80 6.14
CA VAL A 293 5.28 8.48 5.72
C VAL A 293 5.56 8.22 4.24
N GLU A 294 5.32 9.22 3.38
CA GLU A 294 5.58 9.10 1.94
C GLU A 294 7.06 8.92 1.63
N THR A 295 7.92 9.69 2.30
CA THR A 295 9.37 9.53 2.21
C THR A 295 9.77 8.14 2.66
N GLY A 296 9.26 7.68 3.82
CA GLY A 296 9.55 6.36 4.38
C GLY A 296 9.14 5.17 3.52
N LYS A 297 8.02 5.25 2.81
CA LYS A 297 7.55 4.20 1.89
C LYS A 297 8.53 3.93 0.73
N GLN A 298 9.40 4.88 0.42
CA GLN A 298 10.41 4.76 -0.63
C GLN A 298 11.69 4.04 -0.18
N PHE A 299 11.79 3.66 1.10
CA PHE A 299 12.94 2.92 1.65
C PHE A 299 12.68 1.41 1.61
N GLU A 300 13.64 0.66 1.07
CA GLU A 300 13.65 -0.81 1.11
C GLU A 300 14.50 -1.27 2.32
N ASP A 301 13.95 -2.17 3.15
CA ASP A 301 14.64 -2.82 4.29
C ASP A 301 15.37 -1.90 5.29
N GLY A 302 14.95 -0.64 5.43
CA GLY A 302 15.48 0.30 6.44
C GLY A 302 16.94 0.71 6.21
N VAL A 303 17.54 0.37 5.08
CA VAL A 303 18.86 0.80 4.65
C VAL A 303 18.70 1.75 3.48
N ILE A 304 19.38 2.89 3.53
CA ILE A 304 19.66 3.67 2.33
C ILE A 304 20.60 2.79 1.51
N SER A 305 20.08 2.02 0.56
CA SER A 305 20.91 1.72 -0.60
C SER A 305 21.24 3.06 -1.22
N VAL A 306 22.49 3.24 -1.65
CA VAL A 306 22.86 4.36 -2.51
C VAL A 306 21.96 4.25 -3.75
N GLY A 307 20.79 4.91 -3.75
CA GLY A 307 19.70 4.55 -4.68
C GLY A 307 18.26 4.51 -4.16
N THR A 308 17.89 5.20 -3.08
CA THR A 308 16.46 5.37 -2.74
C THR A 308 15.70 6.00 -3.92
N ASN A 309 14.46 5.55 -4.18
CA ASN A 309 13.68 5.96 -5.37
C ASN A 309 13.33 7.45 -5.41
N LEU A 310 13.74 8.26 -4.43
CA LEU A 310 13.60 9.71 -4.41
C LEU A 310 14.73 10.36 -5.23
N GLY A 311 14.41 10.75 -6.46
CA GLY A 311 15.30 11.55 -7.29
C GLY A 311 16.50 10.81 -7.89
N THR A 312 16.42 9.49 -8.02
CA THR A 312 17.44 8.65 -8.69
C THR A 312 17.00 8.12 -10.05
N GLY A 313 15.73 8.37 -10.40
CA GLY A 313 15.14 8.02 -11.68
C GLY A 313 15.35 9.11 -12.73
N ASN A 314 15.14 8.73 -13.98
CA ASN A 314 15.16 9.63 -15.13
C ASN A 314 13.80 9.61 -15.85
N TRP A 315 13.35 10.78 -16.30
CA TRP A 315 12.03 10.96 -16.92
C TRP A 315 11.81 10.05 -18.13
N LYS A 316 12.86 9.73 -18.90
CA LYS A 316 12.75 8.89 -20.09
C LYS A 316 12.54 7.44 -19.70
N ARG A 317 13.48 6.88 -18.91
CA ARG A 317 13.48 5.45 -18.55
C ARG A 317 12.39 5.09 -17.54
N ASP A 318 12.30 5.86 -16.46
CA ASP A 318 11.54 5.49 -15.27
C ASP A 318 10.08 5.96 -15.33
N MET A 319 9.80 6.99 -16.14
CA MET A 319 8.45 7.51 -16.36
C MET A 319 7.97 7.17 -17.77
N TYR A 320 8.50 7.82 -18.81
CA TYR A 320 7.96 7.73 -20.18
C TYR A 320 7.97 6.30 -20.75
N ASP A 321 9.15 5.66 -20.83
CA ASP A 321 9.31 4.31 -21.39
C ASP A 321 8.56 3.28 -20.55
N CYS A 322 8.47 3.49 -19.24
CA CYS A 322 7.65 2.67 -18.36
C CYS A 322 6.18 2.74 -18.76
N TYR A 323 5.57 3.93 -18.85
CA TYR A 323 4.17 4.06 -19.27
C TYR A 323 3.93 3.50 -20.69
N VAL A 324 4.90 3.66 -21.61
CA VAL A 324 4.83 3.06 -22.94
C VAL A 324 4.83 1.53 -22.88
N SER A 325 5.69 0.93 -22.05
CA SER A 325 5.76 -0.53 -21.88
C SER A 325 4.46 -1.12 -21.30
N LEU A 326 3.72 -0.32 -20.55
CA LEU A 326 2.39 -0.67 -20.03
C LEU A 326 1.25 -0.42 -21.03
N GLY A 327 1.54 0.03 -22.26
CA GLY A 327 0.51 0.37 -23.24
C GLY A 327 -0.24 1.68 -22.93
N ARG A 328 0.24 2.47 -21.98
CA ARG A 328 -0.34 3.74 -21.49
C ARG A 328 0.26 4.96 -22.18
N ARG A 329 0.37 4.90 -23.52
CA ARG A 329 1.08 5.92 -24.31
C ARG A 329 0.50 7.34 -24.16
N SER A 330 -0.82 7.47 -24.04
CA SER A 330 -1.46 8.78 -23.80
C SER A 330 -1.00 9.40 -22.47
N ALA A 331 -0.95 8.60 -21.40
CA ALA A 331 -0.44 9.05 -20.11
C ALA A 331 1.06 9.39 -20.20
N ALA A 332 1.87 8.56 -20.88
CA ALA A 332 3.29 8.82 -21.10
C ALA A 332 3.54 10.18 -21.75
N GLU A 333 2.80 10.50 -22.82
CA GLU A 333 2.90 11.77 -23.53
C GLU A 333 2.45 12.96 -22.68
N SER A 334 1.38 12.80 -21.89
CA SER A 334 0.90 13.83 -20.97
C SER A 334 1.95 14.16 -19.90
N GLN A 335 2.52 13.14 -19.25
CA GLN A 335 3.56 13.32 -18.24
C GLN A 335 4.84 13.92 -18.81
N LYS A 336 5.29 13.45 -19.98
CA LYS A 336 6.46 14.00 -20.69
C LYS A 336 6.28 15.48 -21.01
N ARG A 337 5.12 15.85 -21.58
CA ARG A 337 4.82 17.25 -21.94
C ARG A 337 4.81 18.15 -20.70
N ALA A 338 4.17 17.70 -19.62
CA ALA A 338 4.16 18.43 -18.36
C ALA A 338 5.57 18.59 -17.77
N PHE A 339 6.36 17.51 -17.77
CA PHE A 339 7.74 17.54 -17.27
C PHE A 339 8.60 18.55 -18.04
N PHE A 340 8.53 18.53 -19.38
CA PHE A 340 9.28 19.45 -20.22
C PHE A 340 8.83 20.91 -20.06
N ALA A 341 7.53 21.15 -19.86
CA ALA A 341 7.04 22.50 -19.58
C ALA A 341 7.63 23.04 -18.27
N ILE A 342 7.69 22.20 -17.23
CA ILE A 342 8.26 22.56 -15.92
C ILE A 342 9.75 22.84 -16.04
N THR A 343 10.53 21.93 -16.65
CA THR A 343 11.98 22.10 -16.76
C THR A 343 12.35 23.28 -17.65
N ALA A 344 11.62 23.50 -18.75
CA ALA A 344 11.82 24.66 -19.61
C ALA A 344 11.54 25.98 -18.87
N GLY A 345 10.45 26.03 -18.09
CA GLY A 345 10.12 27.21 -17.27
C GLY A 345 11.22 27.56 -16.26
N LEU A 346 11.85 26.55 -15.66
CA LEU A 346 12.93 26.72 -14.69
C LEU A 346 14.33 26.87 -15.31
N GLY A 347 14.45 26.76 -16.64
CA GLY A 347 15.75 26.79 -17.34
C GLY A 347 16.62 25.55 -17.06
N PHE A 348 16.01 24.42 -16.71
CA PHE A 348 16.70 23.18 -16.43
C PHE A 348 16.79 22.27 -17.65
N ASP A 349 17.90 21.54 -17.76
CA ASP A 349 18.05 20.42 -18.69
C ASP A 349 17.23 19.21 -18.18
N PRO A 350 16.16 18.79 -18.88
CA PRO A 350 15.28 17.72 -18.42
C PRO A 350 16.01 16.39 -18.18
N ASP A 351 17.09 16.10 -18.91
CA ASP A 351 17.83 14.84 -18.77
C ASP A 351 18.66 14.79 -17.48
N ARG A 352 18.93 15.96 -16.88
CA ARG A 352 19.67 16.10 -15.61
C ARG A 352 18.76 16.23 -14.40
N MET A 353 17.46 16.40 -14.61
CA MET A 353 16.52 16.62 -13.52
C MET A 353 16.01 15.29 -12.94
N PRO A 354 16.12 15.11 -11.61
CA PRO A 354 15.81 13.84 -10.97
C PRO A 354 14.30 13.63 -10.80
N VAL A 355 13.84 12.42 -11.10
CA VAL A 355 12.47 11.97 -10.81
C VAL A 355 12.50 10.68 -9.99
N SER A 356 11.34 10.22 -9.52
CA SER A 356 11.27 8.93 -8.85
C SER A 356 11.57 7.79 -9.80
N ARG A 357 12.19 6.73 -9.29
CA ARG A 357 12.52 5.53 -10.07
C ARG A 357 11.30 4.61 -10.17
N ARG A 358 11.20 3.85 -11.26
CA ARG A 358 10.20 2.77 -11.38
C ARG A 358 10.52 1.61 -10.42
N TYR A 359 9.51 0.87 -9.98
CA TYR A 359 9.73 -0.32 -9.16
C TYR A 359 10.52 -1.38 -9.93
N GLY A 360 11.51 -2.01 -9.27
CA GLY A 360 12.44 -2.96 -9.93
C GLY A 360 11.74 -4.21 -10.49
N ASN A 361 10.61 -4.60 -9.91
CA ASN A 361 9.77 -5.72 -10.34
C ASN A 361 8.74 -5.35 -11.42
N GLY A 362 8.76 -4.11 -11.94
CA GLY A 362 7.80 -3.64 -12.94
C GLY A 362 6.42 -3.29 -12.38
N ALA A 363 6.23 -3.31 -11.06
CA ALA A 363 4.95 -3.06 -10.39
C ALA A 363 4.42 -1.63 -10.54
N GLY A 364 5.18 -0.70 -11.12
CA GLY A 364 4.71 0.67 -11.34
C GLY A 364 5.80 1.59 -11.87
N CYS A 365 5.36 2.69 -12.49
CA CYS A 365 6.25 3.70 -13.04
C CYS A 365 6.67 4.72 -12.00
N GLY A 366 7.85 5.30 -12.22
CA GLY A 366 8.33 6.47 -11.50
C GLY A 366 7.87 7.77 -12.17
N GLY A 367 8.58 8.87 -11.90
CA GLY A 367 8.29 10.18 -12.49
C GLY A 367 7.91 11.27 -11.48
N ALA A 368 7.70 10.92 -10.21
CA ALA A 368 7.41 11.91 -9.17
C ALA A 368 8.61 12.84 -8.94
N MET A 369 8.37 14.13 -8.79
CA MET A 369 9.41 15.16 -8.67
C MET A 369 9.50 15.68 -7.24
N GLY A 370 10.74 15.89 -6.79
CA GLY A 370 11.08 16.61 -5.56
C GLY A 370 10.41 16.12 -4.27
N PRO A 371 10.49 16.88 -3.17
CA PRO A 371 10.00 16.45 -1.86
C PRO A 371 8.49 16.15 -1.80
N ALA A 372 7.68 16.83 -2.61
CA ALA A 372 6.23 16.63 -2.66
C ALA A 372 5.83 15.29 -3.30
N GLN A 373 6.75 14.65 -4.05
CA GLN A 373 6.47 13.43 -4.81
C GLN A 373 5.29 13.53 -5.78
N PHE A 374 5.07 14.71 -6.36
CA PHE A 374 4.04 14.91 -7.39
C PHE A 374 4.56 14.50 -8.77
N ILE A 375 3.74 13.74 -9.50
CA ILE A 375 3.95 13.53 -10.94
C ILE A 375 3.75 14.87 -11.70
N PRO A 376 4.40 15.06 -12.86
CA PRO A 376 4.42 16.33 -13.58
C PRO A 376 3.06 16.97 -13.80
N THR A 377 2.05 16.18 -14.20
CA THR A 377 0.70 16.72 -14.41
C THR A 377 0.08 17.25 -13.12
N THR A 378 0.33 16.60 -11.98
CA THR A 378 -0.19 17.03 -10.68
C THR A 378 0.49 18.32 -10.23
N TRP A 379 1.81 18.45 -10.41
CA TRP A 379 2.52 19.69 -10.11
C TRP A 379 1.93 20.89 -10.83
N LEU A 380 1.62 20.74 -12.12
CA LEU A 380 1.02 21.83 -12.91
C LEU A 380 -0.36 22.28 -12.41
N LEU A 381 -1.11 21.43 -11.70
CA LEU A 381 -2.39 21.83 -11.10
C LEU A 381 -2.18 22.86 -9.99
N TYR A 382 -1.10 22.74 -9.21
CA TYR A 382 -0.82 23.59 -8.06
C TYR A 382 0.22 24.67 -8.32
N ALA A 383 0.97 24.61 -9.43
CA ALA A 383 2.08 25.53 -9.71
C ALA A 383 1.67 27.01 -9.60
N ASN A 384 0.52 27.42 -10.16
CA ASN A 384 0.09 28.82 -10.06
C ASN A 384 -0.21 29.25 -8.63
N GLU A 385 -0.85 28.38 -7.84
CA GLU A 385 -1.14 28.64 -6.43
C GLU A 385 0.16 28.72 -5.63
N VAL A 386 1.08 27.77 -5.82
CA VAL A 386 2.40 27.78 -5.19
C VAL A 386 3.15 29.07 -5.51
N ALA A 387 3.20 29.49 -6.77
CA ALA A 387 3.84 30.74 -7.18
C ALA A 387 3.22 31.96 -6.48
N SER A 388 1.91 31.96 -6.26
CA SER A 388 1.20 33.03 -5.56
C SER A 388 1.50 33.02 -4.05
N LEU A 389 1.61 31.84 -3.45
CA LEU A 389 1.80 31.67 -2.01
C LEU A 389 3.26 31.83 -1.57
N THR A 390 4.22 31.35 -2.37
CA THR A 390 5.66 31.42 -2.07
C THR A 390 6.35 32.63 -2.69
N GLY A 391 5.79 33.18 -3.77
CA GLY A 391 6.39 34.26 -4.55
C GLY A 391 7.43 33.80 -5.58
N HIS A 392 7.76 32.50 -5.64
CA HIS A 392 8.70 31.97 -6.63
C HIS A 392 8.04 31.90 -8.02
N LYS A 393 8.69 32.53 -9.02
CA LYS A 393 8.18 32.63 -10.40
C LYS A 393 9.28 32.27 -11.41
N PRO A 394 9.25 31.08 -12.03
CA PRO A 394 8.32 29.97 -11.76
C PRO A 394 8.67 29.21 -10.46
N PRO A 395 7.69 28.54 -9.84
CA PRO A 395 7.93 27.70 -8.67
C PRO A 395 8.63 26.41 -9.08
N ASN A 396 9.42 25.86 -8.17
CA ASN A 396 10.36 24.77 -8.41
C ASN A 396 9.97 23.52 -7.60
N PRO A 397 9.62 22.38 -8.24
CA PRO A 397 9.25 21.16 -7.51
C PRO A 397 10.37 20.56 -6.67
N TRP A 398 11.63 20.89 -6.97
CA TRP A 398 12.81 20.46 -6.20
C TRP A 398 13.20 21.43 -5.08
N ASN A 399 12.55 22.60 -4.99
CA ASN A 399 12.68 23.50 -3.85
C ASN A 399 11.76 23.03 -2.71
N ILE A 400 12.29 23.01 -1.48
CA ILE A 400 11.56 22.49 -0.31
C ILE A 400 10.33 23.32 0.03
N GLU A 401 10.43 24.65 -0.03
CA GLU A 401 9.32 25.56 0.28
C GLU A 401 8.18 25.41 -0.72
N ASP A 402 8.49 25.38 -2.01
CA ASP A 402 7.50 25.20 -3.08
C ASP A 402 6.86 23.81 -3.02
N ALA A 403 7.66 22.77 -2.78
CA ALA A 403 7.18 21.40 -2.64
C ALA A 403 6.24 21.23 -1.43
N PHE A 404 6.63 21.75 -0.27
CA PHE A 404 5.81 21.67 0.94
C PHE A 404 4.53 22.48 0.78
N THR A 405 4.61 23.65 0.13
CA THR A 405 3.43 24.46 -0.19
C THR A 405 2.49 23.72 -1.14
N ALA A 406 3.01 23.05 -2.18
CA ALA A 406 2.19 22.24 -3.09
C ALA A 406 1.49 21.08 -2.38
N SER A 407 2.19 20.34 -1.52
CA SER A 407 1.59 19.28 -0.71
C SER A 407 0.55 19.84 0.26
N ALA A 408 0.79 21.01 0.85
CA ALA A 408 -0.13 21.65 1.76
C ALA A 408 -1.43 22.10 1.05
N SER A 409 -1.33 22.71 -0.13
CA SER A 409 -2.49 23.09 -0.96
C SER A 409 -3.31 21.87 -1.36
N PHE A 410 -2.67 20.78 -1.79
CA PHE A 410 -3.36 19.53 -2.09
C PHE A 410 -4.13 18.97 -0.88
N LEU A 411 -3.51 18.98 0.30
CA LEU A 411 -4.16 18.49 1.52
C LEU A 411 -5.29 19.42 1.97
N ALA A 412 -5.15 20.73 1.75
CA ALA A 412 -6.18 21.73 2.01
C ALA A 412 -7.44 21.43 1.18
N ASP A 413 -7.30 21.21 -0.13
CA ASP A 413 -8.39 20.77 -1.02
C ASP A 413 -8.98 19.41 -0.59
N GLY A 414 -8.13 18.56 -0.01
CA GLY A 414 -8.51 17.30 0.62
C GLY A 414 -9.33 17.44 1.92
N GLY A 415 -9.51 18.66 2.45
CA GLY A 415 -10.30 18.94 3.66
C GLY A 415 -9.48 19.08 4.95
N ALA A 416 -8.15 19.14 4.85
CA ALA A 416 -7.27 19.31 6.01
C ALA A 416 -7.40 20.69 6.67
N THR A 417 -7.99 21.68 5.98
CA THR A 417 -8.28 23.03 6.54
C THR A 417 -9.23 23.00 7.73
N SER A 418 -10.04 21.95 7.88
CA SER A 418 -10.87 21.78 9.07
C SER A 418 -10.06 21.50 10.34
N GLN A 419 -8.80 21.03 10.19
CA GLN A 419 -7.91 20.65 11.30
C GLN A 419 -8.54 19.64 12.27
N THR A 420 -9.51 18.87 11.79
CA THR A 420 -10.17 17.80 12.54
C THR A 420 -9.65 16.44 12.08
N LYS A 421 -9.75 15.44 12.96
CA LYS A 421 -9.50 14.03 12.60
C LYS A 421 -10.23 13.62 11.32
N THR A 422 -11.49 14.02 11.18
CA THR A 422 -12.32 13.66 10.02
C THR A 422 -11.76 14.26 8.73
N GLY A 423 -11.44 15.56 8.73
CA GLY A 423 -10.90 16.25 7.55
C GLY A 423 -9.50 15.79 7.18
N GLU A 424 -8.63 15.57 8.16
CA GLU A 424 -7.26 15.10 7.94
C GLU A 424 -7.22 13.65 7.44
N VAL A 425 -8.02 12.75 8.02
CA VAL A 425 -8.14 11.37 7.51
C VAL A 425 -8.73 11.38 6.10
N ARG A 426 -9.71 12.23 5.81
CA ARG A 426 -10.23 12.40 4.43
C ARG A 426 -9.12 12.86 3.47
N ALA A 427 -8.37 13.89 3.84
CA ALA A 427 -7.28 14.43 3.01
C ALA A 427 -6.20 13.37 2.76
N ALA A 428 -5.81 12.61 3.79
CA ALA A 428 -4.84 11.52 3.65
C ALA A 428 -5.35 10.38 2.75
N ARG A 429 -6.65 10.03 2.82
CA ARG A 429 -7.25 9.05 1.90
C ARG A 429 -7.21 9.53 0.45
N ILE A 430 -7.53 10.81 0.22
CA ILE A 430 -7.47 11.42 -1.12
C ILE A 430 -6.03 11.42 -1.62
N TYR A 431 -5.08 11.72 -0.76
CA TYR A 431 -3.65 11.71 -1.10
C TYR A 431 -3.19 10.34 -1.61
N ILE A 432 -3.51 9.24 -0.91
CA ILE A 432 -3.03 7.90 -1.29
C ILE A 432 -3.86 7.22 -2.38
N SER A 433 -5.16 7.54 -2.50
CA SER A 433 -6.10 6.76 -3.33
C SER A 433 -6.92 7.58 -4.32
N GLY A 434 -6.84 8.91 -4.27
CA GLY A 434 -7.72 9.81 -5.01
C GLY A 434 -9.17 9.84 -4.51
N LYS A 435 -9.50 9.13 -3.42
CA LYS A 435 -10.88 8.99 -2.91
C LYS A 435 -11.00 9.49 -1.47
N ALA A 436 -12.13 10.14 -1.16
CA ALA A 436 -12.45 10.60 0.19
C ALA A 436 -12.75 9.45 1.17
N THR A 437 -13.17 8.30 0.64
CA THR A 437 -13.54 7.10 1.40
C THR A 437 -12.88 5.87 0.78
N CYS A 438 -12.62 4.87 1.61
CA CYS A 438 -11.92 3.64 1.22
C CYS A 438 -12.64 2.41 1.80
N SER A 439 -12.73 1.36 0.99
CA SER A 439 -13.33 0.08 1.39
C SER A 439 -12.60 -0.53 2.58
N THR A 440 -13.33 -1.22 3.46
CA THR A 440 -12.74 -1.97 4.59
C THR A 440 -12.48 -3.44 4.25
N THR A 441 -12.99 -3.91 3.12
CA THR A 441 -12.99 -5.33 2.72
C THR A 441 -11.95 -5.65 1.66
N THR A 442 -11.60 -4.68 0.81
CA THR A 442 -10.61 -4.88 -0.25
C THR A 442 -9.19 -4.60 0.26
N PRO A 443 -8.15 -5.31 -0.22
CA PRO A 443 -6.76 -5.02 0.16
C PRO A 443 -6.34 -3.57 -0.07
N ALA A 444 -6.68 -2.99 -1.24
CA ALA A 444 -6.40 -1.59 -1.56
C ALA A 444 -7.17 -0.61 -0.66
N GLY A 445 -8.42 -0.92 -0.32
CA GLY A 445 -9.20 -0.11 0.62
C GLY A 445 -8.64 -0.14 2.04
N ARG A 446 -8.23 -1.32 2.53
CA ARG A 446 -7.56 -1.47 3.83
C ARG A 446 -6.23 -0.73 3.87
N LEU A 447 -5.42 -0.82 2.81
CA LEU A 447 -4.19 -0.02 2.67
C LEU A 447 -4.49 1.47 2.85
N CYS A 448 -5.46 1.99 2.10
CA CYS A 448 -5.81 3.41 2.14
C CYS A 448 -6.26 3.84 3.55
N ASN A 449 -7.13 3.07 4.20
CA ASN A 449 -7.58 3.36 5.56
C ASN A 449 -6.43 3.31 6.57
N TYR A 450 -5.57 2.30 6.44
CA TYR A 450 -4.41 2.14 7.30
C TYR A 450 -3.42 3.31 7.15
N TYR A 451 -3.10 3.69 5.91
CA TYR A 451 -2.28 4.85 5.59
C TYR A 451 -2.82 6.12 6.26
N ALA A 452 -4.11 6.42 6.08
CA ALA A 452 -4.70 7.63 6.62
C ALA A 452 -4.68 7.66 8.17
N ASN A 453 -4.97 6.52 8.80
CA ASN A 453 -4.89 6.40 10.26
C ASN A 453 -3.45 6.51 10.78
N ARG A 454 -2.48 5.96 10.04
CA ARG A 454 -1.05 6.05 10.37
C ARG A 454 -0.57 7.49 10.32
N VAL A 455 -0.83 8.20 9.23
CA VAL A 455 -0.48 9.61 9.06
C VAL A 455 -1.08 10.44 10.18
N TYR A 456 -2.39 10.29 10.43
CA TYR A 456 -3.05 11.05 11.50
C TYR A 456 -2.40 10.78 12.86
N SER A 457 -2.12 9.51 13.19
CA SER A 457 -1.46 9.20 14.45
C SER A 457 -0.03 9.72 14.56
N LEU A 458 0.74 9.72 13.47
CA LEU A 458 2.08 10.31 13.46
C LEU A 458 2.00 11.83 13.63
N SER A 459 0.99 12.49 13.05
CA SER A 459 0.80 13.93 13.23
C SER A 459 0.57 14.31 14.69
N LEU A 460 -0.18 13.50 15.45
CA LEU A 460 -0.37 13.70 16.89
C LEU A 460 0.92 13.51 17.69
N ASP A 461 1.83 12.66 17.21
CA ASP A 461 3.13 12.48 17.85
C ASP A 461 4.08 13.64 17.52
N ILE A 462 4.02 14.18 16.30
CA ILE A 462 4.77 15.39 15.91
C ILE A 462 4.27 16.62 16.68
N ASP A 463 2.94 16.79 16.84
CA ASP A 463 2.35 17.89 17.62
C ASP A 463 2.83 17.96 19.07
N LYS A 464 3.13 16.81 19.69
CA LYS A 464 3.58 16.78 21.08
C LYS A 464 5.01 17.32 21.23
N VAL A 465 5.73 17.46 20.12
CA VAL A 465 7.17 17.72 20.06
C VAL A 465 7.46 19.13 19.56
N ILE A 466 6.63 19.66 18.67
CA ILE A 466 6.65 21.05 18.19
C ILE A 466 5.86 21.96 19.13
#